data_AF-A0A538HLN7-F1
#
_entry.id   AF-A0A538HLN7-F1
#
_cell.length_a   1.000
_cell.length_b   1.000
_cell.length_c   1.000
_cell.angle_alpha   90.00
_cell.angle_beta   90.00
_cell.angle_gamma   90.00
#
_symmetry.space_group_name_H-M   'P 1'
#
loop_
_entity.id
_entity.type
_entity.pdbx_description
1 polymer ?
#
loop_
_entity_poly.entity_id
_entity_poly.type
_entity_poly.pdbx_seq_one_letter_code
_entity_poly.pdbx_strand_id
1 'polypeptide(L)'
;MALSRDGRRDDGRAKRPLPRARRPRDASAPDRRGGAALCRLWDLDTRPGARRRRAHGRRRGRLTRGRSRRRRSGCTSRIRRIAPQCARRVSGALVLFDVDGTLLLTHDEVYVEANRDALRDVWGIAPDGTDVPGQTALAHTRQALRAAGLDDGDIDPKLDVWCEAFSRRYVELLAHADTTAWQLAPRAAAVISALEHRALLTGNPEPVARARLERLGLAGLFGTNGGAFGCEREQRIDLFALARTRADDWPAERTVAVGDTPVDVSSAHAAGARCVAVASGAYDAAALAAADRVISTLAELPAALQNLPL
;
A
#
# COMPACT_ATOMS: atom_id res chain seq x y z
N MET A 1 45.60 36.51 -36.38
CA MET A 1 44.42 36.15 -37.21
C MET A 1 44.75 34.87 -37.97
N ALA A 2 43.95 33.83 -37.73
CA ALA A 2 43.50 32.73 -38.61
C ALA A 2 44.07 32.63 -40.05
N LEU A 3 44.25 31.45 -40.69
CA LEU A 3 43.88 30.06 -40.38
C LEU A 3 44.58 29.10 -41.36
N SER A 4 44.83 27.89 -40.88
CA SER A 4 45.36 26.72 -41.59
C SER A 4 44.31 26.00 -42.46
N ARG A 5 44.79 25.30 -43.50
CA ARG A 5 44.18 24.07 -44.05
C ARG A 5 45.30 23.05 -44.18
N ASP A 6 45.20 21.90 -43.49
CA ASP A 6 45.35 20.61 -44.16
C ASP A 6 44.88 19.45 -43.27
N GLY A 7 44.28 18.45 -43.91
CA GLY A 7 43.52 17.36 -43.31
C GLY A 7 44.37 16.32 -42.57
N ARG A 8 43.84 15.84 -41.44
CA ARG A 8 44.35 14.68 -40.73
C ARG A 8 43.48 13.46 -40.99
N ARG A 9 44.16 12.49 -41.59
CA ARG A 9 44.07 11.02 -41.55
C ARG A 9 43.06 10.41 -40.58
N ASP A 10 42.25 9.52 -41.14
CA ASP A 10 41.31 8.61 -40.49
C ASP A 10 42.02 7.26 -40.27
N ASP A 11 42.40 6.96 -39.01
CA ASP A 11 43.01 5.69 -38.62
C ASP A 11 41.96 4.81 -37.94
N GLY A 12 41.43 3.87 -38.74
CA GLY A 12 40.54 2.81 -38.29
C GLY A 12 41.23 1.87 -37.31
N ARG A 13 40.84 1.94 -36.04
CA ARG A 13 41.25 1.00 -34.99
C ARG A 13 40.14 -0.02 -34.73
N ALA A 14 40.37 -1.24 -35.21
CA ALA A 14 39.54 -2.41 -34.95
C ALA A 14 39.34 -2.65 -33.44
N LYS A 15 38.07 -2.73 -33.01
CA LYS A 15 37.67 -3.07 -31.64
C LYS A 15 37.80 -4.60 -31.43
N ARG A 16 38.57 -5.00 -30.42
CA ARG A 16 38.68 -6.39 -29.93
C ARG A 16 37.32 -6.84 -29.35
N PRO A 17 36.85 -8.08 -29.60
CA PRO A 17 35.62 -8.58 -29.01
C PRO A 17 35.82 -8.97 -27.52
N LEU A 18 34.82 -8.66 -26.69
CA LEU A 18 34.71 -9.02 -25.28
C LEU A 18 34.48 -10.54 -25.11
N PRO A 19 34.95 -11.16 -24.01
CA PRO A 19 34.83 -12.60 -23.81
C PRO A 19 33.39 -13.02 -23.48
N ARG A 20 32.91 -14.07 -24.16
CA ARG A 20 31.60 -14.70 -23.94
C ARG A 20 31.57 -15.43 -22.60
N ALA A 21 30.55 -15.13 -21.77
CA ALA A 21 30.24 -15.88 -20.56
C ALA A 21 29.83 -17.33 -20.91
N ARG A 22 30.44 -18.30 -20.21
CA ARG A 22 30.18 -19.73 -20.37
C ARG A 22 28.84 -20.10 -19.70
N ARG A 23 27.94 -20.74 -20.44
CA ARG A 23 26.74 -21.42 -19.91
C ARG A 23 27.15 -22.68 -19.13
N PRO A 24 26.56 -22.98 -17.97
CA PRO A 24 26.59 -24.33 -17.42
C PRO A 24 25.66 -25.23 -18.23
N ARG A 25 26.11 -26.46 -18.50
CA ARG A 25 25.38 -27.52 -19.20
C ARG A 25 24.46 -28.29 -18.25
N ASP A 26 23.40 -28.81 -18.84
CA ASP A 26 22.34 -29.64 -18.29
C ASP A 26 22.82 -30.85 -17.47
N ALA A 27 22.05 -31.16 -16.43
CA ALA A 27 21.91 -32.51 -15.91
C ALA A 27 20.41 -32.88 -15.86
N SER A 28 20.12 -33.93 -16.62
CA SER A 28 18.88 -34.65 -16.88
C SER A 28 17.93 -34.94 -15.71
N ALA A 29 16.64 -34.89 -16.04
CA ALA A 29 15.48 -35.42 -15.32
C ALA A 29 15.48 -36.96 -15.15
N PRO A 30 14.53 -37.47 -14.35
CA PRO A 30 13.66 -38.52 -14.87
C PRO A 30 12.16 -38.19 -14.77
N ASP A 31 11.42 -38.96 -15.54
CA ASP A 31 10.13 -38.68 -16.17
C ASP A 31 8.92 -39.25 -15.40
N ARG A 32 7.82 -38.46 -15.42
CA ARG A 32 6.38 -38.78 -15.48
C ARG A 32 5.70 -39.84 -14.58
N ARG A 33 4.59 -39.35 -14.00
CA ARG A 33 3.16 -39.80 -14.01
C ARG A 33 2.61 -39.55 -12.59
N GLY A 34 1.50 -38.90 -12.30
CA GLY A 34 0.32 -38.42 -13.02
C GLY A 34 -0.82 -38.38 -11.97
N GLY A 35 -1.79 -37.48 -12.10
CA GLY A 35 -3.10 -37.66 -11.47
C GLY A 35 -3.45 -36.77 -10.27
N ALA A 36 -4.17 -35.69 -10.58
CA ALA A 36 -5.43 -35.26 -9.98
C ALA A 36 -5.56 -35.03 -8.45
N ALA A 37 -5.94 -33.77 -8.18
CA ALA A 37 -6.74 -33.25 -7.09
C ALA A 37 -7.76 -34.23 -6.46
N LEU A 38 -7.95 -34.08 -5.14
CA LEU A 38 -9.29 -34.07 -4.53
C LEU A 38 -9.21 -33.55 -3.08
N CYS A 39 -9.77 -32.35 -2.88
CA CYS A 39 -10.21 -31.84 -1.60
C CYS A 39 -11.23 -32.81 -1.00
N ARG A 40 -11.04 -33.21 0.26
CA ARG A 40 -12.01 -34.03 0.98
C ARG A 40 -13.11 -33.16 1.58
N LEU A 41 -14.29 -33.36 1.01
CA LEU A 41 -15.64 -33.29 1.57
C LEU A 41 -15.73 -33.18 3.10
N TRP A 42 -16.53 -32.22 3.58
CA TRP A 42 -17.31 -32.37 4.80
C TRP A 42 -18.76 -32.65 4.44
N ASP A 43 -19.22 -33.82 4.88
CA ASP A 43 -20.57 -34.33 4.72
C ASP A 43 -21.57 -33.52 5.55
N LEU A 44 -22.68 -33.21 4.90
CA LEU A 44 -23.92 -32.72 5.49
C LEU A 44 -24.62 -33.88 6.18
N ASP A 45 -24.79 -33.78 7.51
CA ASP A 45 -25.74 -34.61 8.22
C ASP A 45 -27.02 -33.83 8.52
N THR A 46 -28.15 -34.45 8.21
CA THR A 46 -29.48 -33.83 8.26
C THR A 46 -30.37 -34.52 9.30
N ARG A 47 -31.30 -33.71 9.82
CA ARG A 47 -32.65 -34.06 10.35
C ARG A 47 -32.78 -34.25 11.90
N PRO A 48 -34.02 -34.37 12.45
CA PRO A 48 -34.79 -33.19 12.88
C PRO A 48 -35.55 -33.37 14.22
N GLY A 49 -36.00 -32.23 14.80
CA GLY A 49 -37.32 -32.10 15.41
C GLY A 49 -37.58 -32.65 16.82
N ALA A 50 -38.10 -31.79 17.70
CA ALA A 50 -39.13 -32.18 18.68
C ALA A 50 -39.99 -30.98 19.10
N ARG A 51 -41.30 -31.19 19.01
CA ARG A 51 -42.42 -30.30 19.36
C ARG A 51 -42.64 -30.24 20.88
N ARG A 52 -43.25 -29.15 21.37
CA ARG A 52 -44.58 -29.08 22.05
C ARG A 52 -44.80 -27.72 22.74
N ARG A 53 -45.85 -26.98 22.32
CA ARG A 53 -47.17 -26.73 22.98
C ARG A 53 -47.15 -25.57 24.00
N ARG A 54 -47.71 -24.41 23.62
CA ARG A 54 -49.07 -23.86 23.89
C ARG A 54 -49.27 -23.35 25.33
N ALA A 55 -49.60 -22.06 25.47
CA ALA A 55 -50.82 -21.58 26.14
C ALA A 55 -51.02 -20.05 25.98
N HIS A 56 -52.29 -19.67 25.86
CA HIS A 56 -52.82 -18.31 25.73
C HIS A 56 -52.77 -17.49 27.03
N GLY A 57 -52.85 -16.16 26.90
CA GLY A 57 -53.28 -15.30 28.00
C GLY A 57 -53.16 -13.80 27.70
N ARG A 58 -54.17 -13.21 27.04
CA ARG A 58 -54.39 -11.75 27.07
C ARG A 58 -54.89 -11.35 28.47
N ARG A 59 -54.34 -10.29 29.06
CA ARG A 59 -55.09 -9.38 29.95
C ARG A 59 -54.44 -7.99 29.99
N ARG A 60 -55.30 -6.99 29.77
CA ARG A 60 -55.03 -5.56 29.99
C ARG A 60 -54.92 -5.29 31.50
N GLY A 61 -54.00 -4.41 31.89
CA GLY A 61 -53.89 -3.88 33.24
C GLY A 61 -53.18 -2.53 33.21
N ARG A 62 -53.96 -1.46 33.19
CA ARG A 62 -53.56 -0.08 33.52
C ARG A 62 -53.27 -0.03 35.03
N LEU A 63 -52.26 0.73 35.48
CA LEU A 63 -52.10 1.34 36.83
C LEU A 63 -50.66 1.94 36.90
N THR A 64 -50.51 3.26 36.82
CA THR A 64 -50.24 4.23 37.93
C THR A 64 -48.83 4.25 38.52
N ARG A 65 -48.35 5.48 38.68
CA ARG A 65 -47.08 5.95 39.25
C ARG A 65 -46.69 5.28 40.57
N GLY A 66 -45.38 5.06 40.75
CA GLY A 66 -44.76 4.79 42.04
C GLY A 66 -43.24 4.99 41.97
N ARG A 67 -42.75 6.08 42.56
CA ARG A 67 -41.32 6.30 42.87
C ARG A 67 -40.83 5.19 43.81
N SER A 68 -39.69 4.57 43.52
CA SER A 68 -38.76 4.14 44.57
C SER A 68 -37.32 4.09 44.06
N ARG A 69 -36.44 4.75 44.81
CA ARG A 69 -34.98 4.70 44.67
C ARG A 69 -34.51 3.29 45.05
N ARG A 70 -33.77 2.63 44.18
CA ARG A 70 -32.81 1.57 44.58
C ARG A 70 -31.46 1.87 43.94
N ARG A 71 -30.49 2.17 44.80
CA ARG A 71 -29.06 2.17 44.50
C ARG A 71 -28.67 0.76 44.05
N ARG A 72 -28.06 0.65 42.88
CA ARG A 72 -27.24 -0.50 42.49
C ARG A 72 -25.81 -0.02 42.33
N SER A 73 -24.98 -0.44 43.26
CA SER A 73 -23.53 -0.48 43.18
C SER A 73 -23.10 -1.58 42.21
N GLY A 74 -22.06 -1.32 41.42
CA GLY A 74 -21.18 -2.39 40.94
C GLY A 74 -20.77 -2.33 39.48
N CYS A 75 -19.50 -1.99 39.30
CA CYS A 75 -18.63 -2.37 38.18
C CYS A 75 -18.85 -1.68 36.82
N THR A 76 -18.40 -0.43 36.71
CA THR A 76 -17.90 0.07 35.43
C THR A 76 -16.38 -0.11 35.41
N SER A 77 -15.91 -0.96 34.50
CA SER A 77 -14.50 -1.03 34.15
C SER A 77 -14.06 0.36 33.68
N ARG A 78 -13.28 1.05 34.52
CA ARG A 78 -12.58 2.28 34.13
C ARG A 78 -11.57 1.89 33.05
N ILE A 79 -11.96 2.06 31.79
CA ILE A 79 -11.00 2.20 30.69
C ILE A 79 -10.12 3.39 31.08
N ARG A 80 -8.89 3.10 31.52
CA ARG A 80 -7.88 4.12 31.77
C ARG A 80 -7.62 4.79 30.43
N ARG A 81 -8.13 6.01 30.26
CA ARG A 81 -7.75 6.92 29.20
C ARG A 81 -6.24 7.11 29.32
N ILE A 82 -5.48 6.52 28.41
CA ILE A 82 -4.05 6.76 28.30
C ILE A 82 -3.92 8.25 27.97
N ALA A 83 -3.43 9.03 28.94
CA ALA A 83 -3.05 10.40 28.66
C ALA A 83 -1.92 10.35 27.63
N PRO A 84 -2.01 11.07 26.50
CA PRO A 84 -0.87 11.17 25.61
C PRO A 84 0.23 11.88 26.38
N GLN A 85 1.35 11.18 26.61
CA GLN A 85 2.59 11.86 26.94
C GLN A 85 2.80 12.89 25.82
N CYS A 86 2.99 14.14 26.20
CA CYS A 86 3.15 15.26 25.28
C CYS A 86 4.47 15.08 24.52
N ALA A 87 4.48 14.20 23.53
CA ALA A 87 5.53 14.14 22.54
C ALA A 87 5.52 15.49 21.85
N ARG A 88 6.65 16.18 21.91
CA ARG A 88 6.87 17.45 21.22
C ARG A 88 6.53 17.23 19.75
N ARG A 89 5.43 17.84 19.27
CA ARG A 89 5.01 17.69 17.88
C ARG A 89 6.16 18.12 16.97
N VAL A 90 6.47 17.30 15.99
CA VAL A 90 7.42 17.68 14.93
C VAL A 90 6.65 18.63 14.03
N SER A 91 6.85 19.92 14.24
CA SER A 91 6.26 21.00 13.43
C SER A 91 7.26 21.42 12.35
N GLY A 92 6.77 21.70 11.14
CA GLY A 92 7.57 22.32 10.08
C GLY A 92 7.75 21.52 8.78
N ALA A 93 7.15 20.33 8.65
CA ALA A 93 7.18 19.54 7.42
C ALA A 93 5.84 18.87 7.14
N LEU A 94 5.52 18.70 5.85
CA LEU A 94 4.52 17.73 5.39
C LEU A 94 5.19 16.37 5.25
N VAL A 95 4.72 15.38 6.00
CA VAL A 95 5.22 14.01 5.92
C VAL A 95 4.27 13.14 5.11
N LEU A 96 4.75 12.61 3.99
CA LEU A 96 4.00 11.76 3.07
C LEU A 96 4.38 10.31 3.28
N PHE A 97 3.39 9.46 3.59
CA PHE A 97 3.60 8.05 3.89
C PHE A 97 3.16 7.15 2.74
N ASP A 98 4.06 6.29 2.28
CA ASP A 98 3.67 5.09 1.55
C ASP A 98 3.00 4.07 2.49
N VAL A 99 2.36 3.05 1.90
CA VAL A 99 1.62 2.02 2.63
C VAL A 99 2.35 0.69 2.64
N ASP A 100 2.58 0.08 1.49
CA ASP A 100 3.18 -1.26 1.40
C ASP A 100 4.65 -1.21 1.77
N GLY A 101 5.15 -2.20 2.52
CA GLY A 101 6.54 -2.24 2.99
C GLY A 101 6.91 -1.17 4.03
N THR A 102 6.09 -0.13 4.18
CA THR A 102 6.30 1.02 5.07
C THR A 102 5.37 1.03 6.29
N LEU A 103 4.05 0.92 6.07
CA LEU A 103 3.04 0.83 7.12
C LEU A 103 2.49 -0.59 7.25
N LEU A 104 2.13 -1.22 6.13
CA LEU A 104 1.73 -2.62 6.05
C LEU A 104 2.95 -3.46 5.64
N LEU A 105 3.41 -4.32 6.53
CA LEU A 105 4.63 -5.12 6.35
C LEU A 105 4.35 -6.55 5.87
N THR A 106 3.07 -6.92 5.72
CA THR A 106 2.67 -8.24 5.21
C THR A 106 2.21 -8.11 3.77
N HIS A 107 2.57 -9.08 2.93
CA HIS A 107 2.02 -9.19 1.59
C HIS A 107 0.49 -9.36 1.62
N ASP A 108 -0.21 -8.65 0.75
CA ASP A 108 -1.66 -8.61 0.70
C ASP A 108 -2.21 -9.44 -0.47
N GLU A 109 -2.49 -10.72 -0.21
CA GLU A 109 -3.05 -11.64 -1.22
C GLU A 109 -4.41 -11.18 -1.75
N VAL A 110 -5.19 -10.44 -0.95
CA VAL A 110 -6.50 -9.89 -1.37
C VAL A 110 -6.31 -8.88 -2.49
N TYR A 111 -5.23 -8.12 -2.46
CA TYR A 111 -4.87 -7.18 -3.52
C TYR A 111 -4.56 -7.91 -4.82
N VAL A 112 -3.78 -8.97 -4.75
CA VAL A 112 -3.39 -9.77 -5.92
C VAL A 112 -4.63 -10.39 -6.56
N GLU A 113 -5.53 -10.98 -5.75
CA GLU A 113 -6.78 -11.55 -6.23
C GLU A 113 -7.69 -10.48 -6.85
N ALA A 114 -7.91 -9.37 -6.17
CA ALA A 114 -8.78 -8.30 -6.65
C ALA A 114 -8.28 -7.68 -7.96
N ASN A 115 -6.97 -7.44 -8.07
CA ASN A 115 -6.38 -6.91 -9.31
C ASN A 115 -6.54 -7.91 -10.46
N ARG A 116 -6.27 -9.19 -10.20
CA ARG A 116 -6.41 -10.26 -11.20
C ARG A 116 -7.87 -10.36 -11.70
N ASP A 117 -8.84 -10.31 -10.80
CA ASP A 117 -10.26 -10.33 -11.17
C ASP A 117 -10.63 -9.10 -12.01
N ALA A 118 -10.22 -7.90 -11.58
CA ALA A 118 -10.52 -6.67 -12.32
C ALA A 118 -9.87 -6.64 -13.72
N LEU A 119 -8.66 -7.15 -13.88
CA LEU A 119 -8.01 -7.27 -15.19
C LEU A 119 -8.81 -8.19 -16.13
N ARG A 120 -9.26 -9.36 -15.63
CA ARG A 120 -10.10 -10.28 -16.41
C ARG A 120 -11.43 -9.65 -16.79
N ASP A 121 -12.06 -8.91 -15.89
CA ASP A 121 -13.35 -8.28 -16.17
C ASP A 121 -13.24 -7.20 -17.26
N VAL A 122 -12.14 -6.45 -17.32
CA VAL A 122 -11.98 -5.30 -18.22
C VAL A 122 -11.34 -5.65 -19.56
N TRP A 123 -10.34 -6.54 -19.56
CA TRP A 123 -9.60 -6.93 -20.76
C TRP A 123 -9.72 -8.42 -21.12
N GLY A 124 -10.40 -9.24 -20.32
CA GLY A 124 -10.50 -10.69 -20.56
C GLY A 124 -9.23 -11.48 -20.24
N ILE A 125 -8.17 -10.79 -19.81
CA ILE A 125 -6.87 -11.36 -19.49
C ILE A 125 -6.36 -10.76 -18.17
N ALA A 126 -5.52 -11.50 -17.45
CA ALA A 126 -4.80 -10.99 -16.30
C ALA A 126 -3.34 -11.43 -16.40
N PRO A 127 -2.53 -10.71 -17.20
CA PRO A 127 -1.13 -11.07 -17.38
C PRO A 127 -0.34 -10.86 -16.10
N ASP A 128 0.60 -11.77 -15.84
CA ASP A 128 1.60 -11.54 -14.80
C ASP A 128 2.55 -10.44 -15.29
N GLY A 129 2.65 -9.35 -14.52
CA GLY A 129 3.58 -8.25 -14.78
C GLY A 129 4.91 -8.45 -14.08
N THR A 130 5.93 -7.71 -14.51
CA THR A 130 7.11 -7.51 -13.65
C THR A 130 6.67 -6.68 -12.45
N ASP A 131 6.72 -7.27 -11.26
CA ASP A 131 6.51 -6.54 -10.02
C ASP A 131 7.70 -5.60 -9.78
N VAL A 132 7.44 -4.30 -9.87
CA VAL A 132 8.42 -3.25 -9.56
C VAL A 132 7.88 -2.50 -8.34
N PRO A 133 8.31 -2.88 -7.12
CA PRO A 133 7.80 -2.28 -5.90
C PRO A 133 7.94 -0.75 -5.90
N GLY A 134 6.90 -0.08 -5.41
CA GLY A 134 6.83 1.38 -5.35
C GLY A 134 6.23 2.03 -6.61
N GLN A 135 5.97 1.32 -7.70
CA GLN A 135 5.23 1.89 -8.83
C GLN A 135 3.75 2.17 -8.47
N THR A 136 3.11 3.00 -9.29
CA THR A 136 1.66 3.22 -9.20
C THR A 136 0.92 2.04 -9.82
N ALA A 137 -0.33 1.84 -9.38
CA ALA A 137 -1.21 0.81 -9.90
C ALA A 137 -1.40 0.98 -11.43
N LEU A 138 -1.56 2.23 -11.91
CA LEU A 138 -1.63 2.52 -13.35
C LEU A 138 -0.36 2.12 -14.10
N ALA A 139 0.82 2.50 -13.62
CA ALA A 139 2.09 2.19 -14.29
C ALA A 139 2.33 0.67 -14.34
N HIS A 140 2.12 -0.02 -13.22
CA HIS A 140 2.30 -1.46 -13.13
C HIS A 140 1.33 -2.21 -14.07
N THR A 141 0.04 -1.83 -14.05
CA THR A 141 -0.97 -2.44 -14.92
C THR A 141 -0.71 -2.19 -16.40
N ARG A 142 -0.36 -0.96 -16.79
CA ARG A 142 0.01 -0.66 -18.18
C ARG A 142 1.20 -1.49 -18.62
N GLN A 143 2.23 -1.61 -17.79
CA GLN A 143 3.41 -2.41 -18.11
C GLN A 143 3.04 -3.89 -18.32
N ALA A 144 2.20 -4.47 -17.46
CA ALA A 144 1.74 -5.84 -17.58
C ALA A 144 0.91 -6.07 -18.87
N LEU A 145 -0.01 -5.15 -19.19
CA LEU A 145 -0.84 -5.24 -20.40
C LEU A 145 -0.03 -5.08 -21.69
N ARG A 146 0.93 -4.14 -21.72
CA ARG A 146 1.87 -4.00 -22.84
C ARG A 146 2.72 -5.25 -23.04
N ALA A 147 3.19 -5.86 -21.95
CA ALA A 147 3.94 -7.13 -22.02
C ALA A 147 3.09 -8.28 -22.57
N ALA A 148 1.76 -8.21 -22.43
CA ALA A 148 0.80 -9.15 -23.00
C ALA A 148 0.40 -8.84 -24.46
N GLY A 149 0.95 -7.77 -25.05
CA GLY A 149 0.75 -7.42 -26.46
C GLY A 149 -0.36 -6.42 -26.75
N LEU A 150 -0.93 -5.77 -25.72
CA LEU A 150 -1.88 -4.67 -25.93
C LEU A 150 -1.13 -3.37 -26.21
N ASP A 151 -1.69 -2.54 -27.09
CA ASP A 151 -1.22 -1.17 -27.31
C ASP A 151 -1.95 -0.16 -26.40
N ASP A 152 -1.46 1.08 -26.36
CA ASP A 152 -2.06 2.11 -25.51
C ASP A 152 -3.49 2.50 -25.94
N GLY A 153 -3.85 2.31 -27.20
CA GLY A 153 -5.21 2.56 -27.70
C GLY A 153 -6.24 1.59 -27.11
N ASP A 154 -5.82 0.35 -26.83
CA ASP A 154 -6.64 -0.65 -26.14
C ASP A 154 -6.64 -0.49 -24.61
N ILE A 155 -5.60 0.11 -24.04
CA ILE A 155 -5.41 0.27 -22.59
C ILE A 155 -6.08 1.55 -22.08
N ASP A 156 -5.76 2.71 -22.66
CA ASP A 156 -6.11 4.03 -22.14
C ASP A 156 -7.62 4.21 -21.87
N PRO A 157 -8.53 3.82 -22.79
CA PRO A 157 -9.96 4.04 -22.60
C PRO A 157 -10.57 3.25 -21.44
N LYS A 158 -9.84 2.29 -20.86
CA LYS A 158 -10.34 1.32 -19.89
C LYS A 158 -9.67 1.42 -18.52
N LEU A 159 -8.65 2.26 -18.35
CA LEU A 159 -7.92 2.39 -17.08
C LEU A 159 -8.81 2.87 -15.93
N ASP A 160 -9.68 3.86 -16.17
CA ASP A 160 -10.61 4.35 -15.14
C ASP A 160 -11.60 3.26 -14.72
N VAL A 161 -12.14 2.52 -15.70
CA VAL A 161 -13.04 1.38 -15.46
C VAL A 161 -12.35 0.29 -14.64
N TRP A 162 -11.08 0.01 -14.93
CA TRP A 162 -10.27 -0.92 -14.14
C TRP A 162 -10.00 -0.40 -12.73
N CYS A 163 -9.63 0.86 -12.55
CA CYS A 163 -9.42 1.45 -11.22
C CYS A 163 -10.66 1.33 -10.33
N GLU A 164 -11.85 1.57 -10.89
CA GLU A 164 -13.13 1.39 -10.19
C GLU A 164 -13.42 -0.08 -9.88
N ALA A 165 -13.28 -0.97 -10.87
CA ALA A 165 -13.52 -2.40 -10.71
C ALA A 165 -12.57 -3.02 -9.67
N PHE A 166 -11.29 -2.70 -9.75
CA PHE A 166 -10.27 -3.15 -8.83
C PHE A 166 -10.54 -2.68 -7.40
N SER A 167 -10.80 -1.38 -7.23
CA SER A 167 -11.10 -0.80 -5.92
C SER A 167 -12.32 -1.44 -5.27
N ARG A 168 -13.42 -1.60 -6.04
CA ARG A 168 -14.65 -2.23 -5.56
C ARG A 168 -14.39 -3.68 -5.15
N ARG A 169 -13.74 -4.46 -6.04
CA ARG A 169 -13.46 -5.89 -5.80
C ARG A 169 -12.58 -6.09 -4.58
N TYR A 170 -11.58 -5.24 -4.39
CA TYR A 170 -10.70 -5.28 -3.23
C TYR A 170 -11.47 -5.08 -1.92
N VAL A 171 -12.31 -4.04 -1.85
CA VAL A 171 -13.11 -3.75 -0.64
C VAL A 171 -14.07 -4.91 -0.33
N GLU A 172 -14.72 -5.47 -1.35
CA GLU A 172 -15.60 -6.64 -1.20
C GLU A 172 -14.86 -7.87 -0.64
N LEU A 173 -13.69 -8.20 -1.20
CA LEU A 173 -12.90 -9.34 -0.73
C LEU A 173 -12.34 -9.10 0.67
N LEU A 174 -11.84 -7.90 0.95
CA LEU A 174 -11.24 -7.57 2.24
C LEU A 174 -12.26 -7.64 3.40
N ALA A 175 -13.54 -7.36 3.13
CA ALA A 175 -14.62 -7.46 4.11
C ALA A 175 -14.79 -8.87 4.68
N HIS A 176 -14.35 -9.90 3.94
CA HIS A 176 -14.47 -11.31 4.31
C HIS A 176 -13.12 -11.99 4.55
N ALA A 177 -12.01 -11.31 4.29
CA ALA A 177 -10.67 -11.88 4.47
C ALA A 177 -10.27 -12.03 5.95
N ASP A 178 -9.47 -13.03 6.25
CA ASP A 178 -8.73 -13.09 7.52
C ASP A 178 -7.44 -12.29 7.40
N THR A 179 -7.32 -11.19 8.15
CA THR A 179 -6.12 -10.34 8.18
C THR A 179 -5.38 -10.43 9.50
N THR A 180 -5.57 -11.49 10.29
CA THR A 180 -4.91 -11.64 11.60
C THR A 180 -3.38 -11.69 11.47
N ALA A 181 -2.88 -12.12 10.31
CA ALA A 181 -1.45 -12.16 9.97
C ALA A 181 -0.88 -10.83 9.46
N TRP A 182 -1.70 -9.78 9.27
CA TRP A 182 -1.19 -8.48 8.82
C TRP A 182 -0.34 -7.82 9.91
N GLN A 183 0.87 -7.43 9.53
CA GLN A 183 1.83 -6.80 10.40
C GLN A 183 1.83 -5.30 10.11
N LEU A 184 1.40 -4.53 11.12
CA LEU A 184 1.56 -3.08 11.13
C LEU A 184 3.01 -2.73 11.53
N ALA A 185 3.60 -1.74 10.87
CA ALA A 185 4.91 -1.24 11.22
C ALA A 185 5.00 -0.85 12.71
N PRO A 186 6.07 -1.25 13.42
CA PRO A 186 6.20 -0.99 14.85
C PRO A 186 6.02 0.50 15.17
N ARG A 187 5.14 0.79 16.13
CA ARG A 187 4.86 2.15 16.63
C ARG A 187 4.22 3.11 15.60
N ALA A 188 3.78 2.63 14.43
CA ALA A 188 3.19 3.47 13.38
C ALA A 188 2.13 4.44 13.89
N ALA A 189 1.12 3.97 14.62
CA ALA A 189 0.06 4.83 15.13
C ALA A 189 0.58 5.96 16.02
N ALA A 190 1.54 5.66 16.91
CA ALA A 190 2.12 6.65 17.81
C ALA A 190 2.95 7.68 17.04
N VAL A 191 3.80 7.21 16.12
CA VAL A 191 4.64 8.07 15.26
C VAL A 191 3.77 9.00 14.40
N ILE A 192 2.81 8.45 13.66
CA ILE A 192 1.91 9.20 12.78
C ILE A 192 1.10 10.23 13.58
N SER A 193 0.57 9.85 14.75
CA SER A 193 -0.24 10.76 15.59
C SER A 193 0.53 11.96 16.16
N ALA A 194 1.86 11.86 16.25
CA ALA A 194 2.74 12.92 16.74
C ALA A 194 3.10 13.95 15.65
N LEU A 195 2.82 13.66 14.38
CA LEU A 195 3.08 14.54 13.25
C LEU A 195 1.90 15.47 13.02
N GLU A 196 2.20 16.76 12.86
CA GLU A 196 1.17 17.78 12.66
C GLU A 196 0.59 17.71 11.24
N HIS A 197 1.45 17.72 10.22
CA HIS A 197 1.07 17.65 8.81
C HIS A 197 1.52 16.31 8.24
N ARG A 198 0.54 15.48 7.86
CA ARG A 198 0.77 14.15 7.34
C ARG A 198 -0.30 13.77 6.32
N ALA A 199 0.10 13.05 5.29
CA ALA A 199 -0.80 12.53 4.28
C ALA A 199 -0.27 11.21 3.72
N LEU A 200 -1.11 10.50 2.98
CA LEU A 200 -0.68 9.32 2.23
C LEU A 200 -0.10 9.75 0.88
N LEU A 201 0.93 9.06 0.44
CA LEU A 201 1.39 9.07 -0.95
C LEU A 201 1.70 7.62 -1.30
N THR A 202 0.81 6.99 -2.05
CA THR A 202 0.93 5.56 -2.33
C THR A 202 0.57 5.24 -3.76
N GLY A 203 1.21 4.18 -4.28
CA GLY A 203 0.93 3.65 -5.61
C GLY A 203 -0.44 2.98 -5.71
N ASN A 204 -1.14 2.76 -4.60
CA ASN A 204 -2.44 2.08 -4.60
C ASN A 204 -3.60 3.02 -4.94
N PRO A 205 -4.72 2.50 -5.46
CA PRO A 205 -5.97 3.24 -5.54
C PRO A 205 -6.42 3.71 -4.14
N GLU A 206 -7.10 4.86 -4.05
CA GLU A 206 -7.53 5.40 -2.74
C GLU A 206 -8.39 4.42 -1.94
N PRO A 207 -9.45 3.79 -2.49
CA PRO A 207 -10.30 2.89 -1.70
C PRO A 207 -9.52 1.70 -1.14
N VAL A 208 -8.54 1.19 -1.89
CA VAL A 208 -7.64 0.12 -1.44
C VAL A 208 -6.79 0.58 -0.26
N ALA A 209 -6.10 1.71 -0.41
CA ALA A 209 -5.25 2.26 0.64
C ALA A 209 -6.05 2.57 1.92
N ARG A 210 -7.24 3.18 1.79
CA ARG A 210 -8.10 3.52 2.92
C ARG A 210 -8.62 2.28 3.63
N ALA A 211 -9.06 1.26 2.90
CA ALA A 211 -9.55 0.02 3.47
C ALA A 211 -8.45 -0.74 4.23
N ARG A 212 -7.21 -0.72 3.73
CA ARG A 212 -6.04 -1.22 4.48
C ARG A 212 -5.84 -0.47 5.79
N LEU A 213 -5.86 0.86 5.76
CA LEU A 213 -5.70 1.67 6.97
C LEU A 213 -6.81 1.46 7.99
N GLU A 214 -8.05 1.25 7.55
CA GLU A 214 -9.16 0.88 8.42
C GLU A 214 -8.88 -0.44 9.13
N ARG A 215 -8.49 -1.47 8.37
CA ARG A 215 -8.15 -2.79 8.91
C ARG A 215 -6.96 -2.75 9.87
N LEU A 216 -5.99 -1.86 9.62
CA LEU A 216 -4.82 -1.63 10.48
C LEU A 216 -5.09 -0.70 11.68
N GLY A 217 -6.31 -0.16 11.82
CA GLY A 217 -6.65 0.78 12.89
C GLY A 217 -5.99 2.16 12.76
N LEU A 218 -5.56 2.53 11.55
CA LEU A 218 -4.91 3.81 11.23
C LEU A 218 -5.84 4.82 10.55
N ALA A 219 -7.06 4.44 10.14
CA ALA A 219 -7.96 5.31 9.37
C ALA A 219 -8.17 6.70 10.00
N GLY A 220 -8.36 6.78 11.32
CA GLY A 220 -8.56 8.05 12.03
C GLY A 220 -7.30 8.93 12.13
N LEU A 221 -6.13 8.45 11.71
CA LEU A 221 -4.88 9.20 11.72
C LEU A 221 -4.62 9.92 10.41
N PHE A 222 -5.27 9.55 9.31
CA PHE A 222 -5.17 10.28 8.05
C PHE A 222 -6.51 10.97 7.81
N GLY A 223 -6.48 12.29 7.56
CA GLY A 223 -7.71 13.02 7.21
C GLY A 223 -8.36 12.43 5.95
N THR A 224 -9.68 12.58 5.83
CA THR A 224 -10.46 12.05 4.70
C THR A 224 -10.08 12.69 3.36
N ASN A 225 -9.53 13.90 3.37
CA ASN A 225 -9.21 14.67 2.17
C ASN A 225 -7.69 14.75 1.89
N GLY A 226 -6.87 13.99 2.64
CA GLY A 226 -5.42 14.07 2.54
C GLY A 226 -4.80 12.91 1.76
N GLY A 227 -3.98 13.22 0.76
CA GLY A 227 -3.07 12.28 0.08
C GLY A 227 -3.18 12.26 -1.44
N ALA A 228 -2.39 11.38 -2.05
CA ALA A 228 -2.40 11.11 -3.49
C ALA A 228 -2.18 9.62 -3.76
N PHE A 229 -2.90 9.10 -4.76
CA PHE A 229 -3.13 7.67 -4.95
C PHE A 229 -2.83 7.25 -6.39
N GLY A 230 -2.34 6.02 -6.59
CA GLY A 230 -1.78 5.59 -7.87
C GLY A 230 -2.78 5.23 -8.98
N CYS A 231 -4.08 5.48 -8.76
CA CYS A 231 -5.07 5.56 -9.84
C CYS A 231 -5.32 6.99 -10.32
N GLU A 232 -4.68 7.99 -9.71
CA GLU A 232 -4.86 9.39 -10.08
C GLU A 232 -3.76 9.88 -11.01
N ARG A 233 -2.55 9.30 -10.92
CA ARG A 233 -1.41 9.60 -11.78
C ARG A 233 -0.63 8.33 -12.06
N GLU A 234 -0.17 8.20 -13.29
CA GLU A 234 0.65 7.06 -13.70
C GLU A 234 2.06 7.15 -13.14
N GLN A 235 2.71 8.32 -13.19
CA GLN A 235 4.04 8.47 -12.61
C GLN A 235 3.95 8.79 -11.12
N ARG A 236 4.71 8.08 -10.28
CA ARG A 236 4.72 8.31 -8.82
C ARG A 236 5.16 9.74 -8.46
N ILE A 237 6.06 10.33 -9.24
CA ILE A 237 6.50 11.73 -9.07
C ILE A 237 5.32 12.72 -9.12
N ASP A 238 4.32 12.48 -9.97
CA ASP A 238 3.17 13.37 -10.13
C ASP A 238 2.23 13.35 -8.91
N LEU A 239 2.27 12.27 -8.12
CA LEU A 239 1.51 12.16 -6.88
C LEU A 239 2.02 13.16 -5.83
N PHE A 240 3.29 13.56 -5.86
CA PHE A 240 3.84 14.53 -4.91
C PHE A 240 3.20 15.91 -5.08
N ALA A 241 3.07 16.38 -6.33
CA ALA A 241 2.41 17.66 -6.61
C ALA A 241 0.95 17.63 -6.14
N LEU A 242 0.23 16.56 -6.43
CA LEU A 242 -1.15 16.37 -6.01
C LEU A 242 -1.31 16.34 -4.48
N ALA A 243 -0.45 15.61 -3.79
CA ALA A 243 -0.46 15.51 -2.33
C ALA A 243 -0.19 16.87 -1.66
N ARG A 244 0.74 17.66 -2.20
CA ARG A 244 1.07 19.00 -1.67
C ARG A 244 -0.06 20.00 -1.90
N THR A 245 -0.65 20.02 -3.08
CA THR A 245 -1.81 20.89 -3.36
C THR A 245 -2.98 20.60 -2.42
N ARG A 246 -3.24 19.31 -2.13
CA ARG A 246 -4.28 18.90 -1.16
C ARG A 246 -3.93 19.21 0.29
N ALA A 247 -2.67 19.50 0.58
CA ALA A 247 -2.18 19.79 1.91
C ALA A 247 -2.04 21.30 2.19
N ASP A 248 -2.67 22.17 1.41
CA ASP A 248 -2.51 23.64 1.45
C ASP A 248 -1.20 24.12 0.80
N ASP A 249 -0.91 23.58 -0.39
CA ASP A 249 0.22 23.98 -1.25
C ASP A 249 1.59 23.98 -0.54
N TRP A 250 1.90 22.91 0.20
CA TRP A 250 3.20 22.78 0.87
C TRP A 250 4.37 22.92 -0.12
N PRO A 251 5.46 23.62 0.26
CA PRO A 251 6.64 23.70 -0.56
C PRO A 251 7.37 22.35 -0.60
N ALA A 252 8.00 22.06 -1.73
CA ALA A 252 8.69 20.79 -1.96
C ALA A 252 9.81 20.56 -0.93
N GLU A 253 10.56 21.61 -0.60
CA GLU A 253 11.70 21.58 0.32
C GLU A 253 11.29 21.26 1.76
N ARG A 254 10.02 21.55 2.12
CA ARG A 254 9.41 21.19 3.41
C ARG A 254 8.54 19.95 3.35
N THR A 255 8.73 19.12 2.32
CA THR A 255 8.03 17.86 2.16
C THR A 255 9.00 16.71 2.36
N VAL A 256 8.59 15.71 3.15
CA VAL A 256 9.38 14.50 3.43
C VAL A 256 8.57 13.28 3.04
N ALA A 257 9.06 12.46 2.11
CA ALA A 257 8.52 11.14 1.82
C ALA A 257 9.07 10.10 2.80
N VAL A 258 8.21 9.17 3.19
CA VAL A 258 8.57 7.98 3.97
C VAL A 258 8.10 6.75 3.19
N GLY A 259 9.05 5.92 2.77
CA GLY A 259 8.83 4.74 1.92
C GLY A 259 9.94 3.70 2.11
N ASP A 260 9.82 2.52 1.50
CA ASP A 260 10.77 1.41 1.63
C ASP A 260 11.45 1.01 0.32
N THR A 261 11.18 1.73 -0.78
CA THR A 261 11.69 1.35 -2.11
C THR A 261 12.65 2.39 -2.70
N PRO A 262 13.55 1.98 -3.61
CA PRO A 262 14.31 2.93 -4.41
C PRO A 262 13.44 3.90 -5.23
N VAL A 263 12.23 3.47 -5.61
CA VAL A 263 11.26 4.30 -6.34
C VAL A 263 10.74 5.44 -5.45
N ASP A 264 10.53 5.20 -4.16
CA ASP A 264 10.18 6.25 -3.19
C ASP A 264 11.28 7.32 -3.12
N VAL A 265 12.53 6.85 -2.99
CA VAL A 265 13.71 7.72 -2.92
C VAL A 265 13.83 8.57 -4.18
N SER A 266 13.85 7.94 -5.36
CA SER A 266 14.04 8.65 -6.62
C SER A 266 12.88 9.60 -6.93
N SER A 267 11.63 9.20 -6.63
CA SER A 267 10.45 10.05 -6.88
C SER A 267 10.41 11.25 -5.95
N ALA A 268 10.76 11.07 -4.67
CA ALA A 268 10.83 12.18 -3.71
C ALA A 268 11.86 13.23 -4.15
N HIS A 269 13.07 12.80 -4.49
CA HIS A 269 14.13 13.71 -4.93
C HIS A 269 13.79 14.41 -6.25
N ALA A 270 13.23 13.68 -7.21
CA ALA A 270 12.79 14.29 -8.47
C ALA A 270 11.65 15.30 -8.26
N ALA A 271 10.81 15.10 -7.24
CA ALA A 271 9.75 16.03 -6.85
C ALA A 271 10.22 17.20 -5.96
N GLY A 272 11.53 17.32 -5.71
CA GLY A 272 12.14 18.35 -4.84
C GLY A 272 11.95 18.12 -3.34
N ALA A 273 11.44 16.95 -2.94
CA ALA A 273 11.21 16.56 -1.56
C ALA A 273 12.41 15.80 -0.97
N ARG A 274 12.46 15.72 0.36
CA ARG A 274 13.38 14.83 1.09
C ARG A 274 12.79 13.43 1.20
N CYS A 275 13.66 12.43 1.40
CA CYS A 275 13.24 11.05 1.64
C CYS A 275 13.87 10.49 2.92
N VAL A 276 13.03 9.92 3.79
CA VAL A 276 13.44 9.01 4.86
C VAL A 276 13.02 7.60 4.45
N ALA A 277 13.98 6.79 4.02
CA ALA A 277 13.73 5.41 3.63
C ALA A 277 13.73 4.48 4.83
N VAL A 278 12.78 3.54 4.87
CA VAL A 278 12.65 2.54 5.95
C VAL A 278 13.04 1.17 5.42
N ALA A 279 14.10 0.57 5.96
CA ALA A 279 14.57 -0.76 5.56
C ALA A 279 13.71 -1.89 6.17
N SER A 280 12.38 -1.79 6.02
CA SER A 280 11.39 -2.74 6.52
C SER A 280 10.77 -3.63 5.45
N GLY A 281 10.91 -3.27 4.18
CA GLY A 281 10.41 -4.05 3.04
C GLY A 281 11.48 -4.94 2.41
N ALA A 282 11.42 -5.08 1.08
CA ALA A 282 12.29 -5.99 0.33
C ALA A 282 13.71 -5.45 0.12
N TYR A 283 13.94 -4.16 0.34
CA TYR A 283 15.21 -3.48 0.11
C TYR A 283 15.94 -3.22 1.43
N ASP A 284 17.21 -3.62 1.48
CA ASP A 284 18.07 -3.34 2.63
C ASP A 284 18.55 -1.89 2.66
N ALA A 285 19.23 -1.53 3.74
CA ALA A 285 19.75 -0.17 3.91
C ALA A 285 20.74 0.25 2.82
N ALA A 286 21.47 -0.69 2.20
CA ALA A 286 22.43 -0.38 1.15
C ALA A 286 21.71 -0.04 -0.16
N ALA A 287 20.64 -0.75 -0.50
CA ALA A 287 19.79 -0.44 -1.64
C ALA A 287 19.08 0.91 -1.50
N LEU A 288 18.85 1.37 -0.26
CA LEU A 288 18.17 2.63 0.07
C LEU A 288 19.13 3.79 0.39
N ALA A 289 20.44 3.58 0.24
CA ALA A 289 21.47 4.54 0.67
C ALA A 289 21.43 5.90 -0.06
N ALA A 290 20.69 6.00 -1.17
CA ALA A 290 20.48 7.26 -1.86
C ALA A 290 19.55 8.21 -1.07
N ALA A 291 18.73 7.72 -0.13
CA ALA A 291 17.82 8.54 0.67
C ALA A 291 18.57 9.56 1.56
N ASP A 292 17.91 10.65 1.93
CA ASP A 292 18.50 11.63 2.85
C ASP A 292 18.75 11.02 4.25
N ARG A 293 17.90 10.08 4.65
CA ARG A 293 18.08 9.21 5.83
C ARG A 293 17.57 7.81 5.54
N VAL A 294 18.25 6.81 6.10
CA VAL A 294 17.79 5.42 6.14
C VAL A 294 17.58 5.04 7.60
N ILE A 295 16.41 4.50 7.92
CA ILE A 295 16.07 4.01 9.27
C ILE A 295 15.71 2.53 9.21
N SER A 296 15.95 1.82 10.31
CA SER A 296 15.66 0.37 10.38
C SER A 296 14.21 0.05 10.70
N THR A 297 13.52 1.01 11.34
CA THR A 297 12.14 0.86 11.78
C THR A 297 11.46 2.21 11.81
N LEU A 298 10.15 2.24 11.53
CA LEU A 298 9.35 3.47 11.56
C LEU A 298 9.38 4.18 12.92
N ALA A 299 9.67 3.45 14.01
CA ALA A 299 9.83 4.02 15.34
C ALA A 299 10.97 5.05 15.45
N GLU A 300 11.96 5.01 14.55
CA GLU A 300 13.09 5.95 14.50
C GLU A 300 12.74 7.25 13.76
N LEU A 301 11.61 7.31 13.04
CA LEU A 301 11.22 8.44 12.20
C LEU A 301 11.23 9.79 12.95
N PRO A 302 10.70 9.92 14.18
CA PRO A 302 10.76 11.19 14.90
C PRO A 302 12.18 11.73 15.10
N ALA A 303 13.15 10.85 15.38
CA ALA A 303 14.55 11.22 15.54
C ALA A 303 15.22 11.54 14.19
N ALA A 304 14.85 10.82 13.12
CA ALA A 304 15.32 11.10 11.77
C ALA A 304 14.85 12.48 11.28
N LEU A 305 13.60 12.86 11.55
CA LEU A 305 13.03 14.16 11.14
C LEU A 305 13.67 15.34 11.88
N GLN A 306 14.03 15.20 13.16
CA GLN A 306 14.68 16.27 13.92
C GLN A 306 16.07 16.68 13.36
N ASN A 307 16.73 15.76 12.68
CA ASN A 307 18.09 15.93 12.16
C ASN A 307 18.12 16.05 10.63
N LEU A 308 16.96 16.30 10.01
CA LEU A 308 16.81 16.47 8.58
C LEU A 308 16.76 17.97 8.26
N PRO A 309 17.70 18.50 7.46
CA PRO A 309 17.64 19.90 7.06
C PRO A 309 16.47 20.13 6.07
N LEU A 310 15.55 21.02 6.46
CA LEU A 310 14.35 21.44 5.72
C LEU A 310 14.39 22.94 5.43
#